data_AF-A0AAJ2PUS4-F1
#
_entry.id   AF-A0AAJ2PUS4-F1
#
_cell.length_a   1.000
_cell.length_b   1.000
_cell.length_c   1.000
_cell.angle_alpha   90.00
_cell.angle_beta   90.00
_cell.angle_gamma   90.00
#
_symmetry.space_group_name_H-M   'P 1'
#
loop_
_entity.id
_entity.type
_entity.pdbx_description
1 polymer ?
#
loop_
_entity_poly.entity_id
_entity_poly.type
_entity_poly.pdbx_seq_one_letter_code
_entity_poly.pdbx_strand_id
1 'polypeptide(L)'
;MAGELAISWVRARPIMILVMTVQNSDKTLSRKQRLQEKQRRQLAVVDTVDKAEVKVRKAEAELAVAVTEAVQMFGDEQSASEALDMSAEAIRRFLRMAQDEAAGTGHVAEAAEVAEPAATS
;
A
#
# COMPACT_ATOMS: atom_id res chain seq x y z
N MET A 1 7.68 48.45 60.09
CA MET A 1 6.28 48.50 59.61
C MET A 1 6.29 48.88 58.14
N ALA A 2 5.39 48.27 57.36
CA ALA A 2 5.22 48.31 55.90
C ALA A 2 6.32 47.54 55.12
N GLY A 3 6.03 46.61 54.21
CA GLY A 3 4.78 46.07 53.66
C GLY A 3 5.18 45.21 52.45
N GLU A 4 4.59 44.03 52.33
CA GLU A 4 4.78 43.07 51.24
C GLU A 4 4.53 43.67 49.84
N LEU A 5 5.12 43.07 48.79
CA LEU A 5 4.36 42.43 47.71
C LEU A 5 5.31 41.70 46.73
N ALA A 6 5.11 40.40 46.63
CA ALA A 6 5.74 39.48 45.70
C ALA A 6 5.14 39.63 44.28
N ILE A 7 5.97 39.66 43.24
CA ILE A 7 5.53 39.38 41.86
C ILE A 7 6.59 38.53 41.13
N SER A 8 6.41 37.22 41.29
CA SER A 8 6.61 36.14 40.31
C SER A 8 6.99 36.55 38.87
N TRP A 9 8.25 36.31 38.49
CA TRP A 9 8.68 36.24 37.09
C TRP A 9 8.29 34.89 36.49
N VAL A 10 7.02 34.76 36.12
CA VAL A 10 6.50 33.63 35.34
C VAL A 10 6.13 34.13 33.95
N ARG A 11 6.65 33.40 32.94
CA ARG A 11 6.27 33.38 31.51
C ARG A 11 6.90 34.43 30.58
N ALA A 12 8.08 34.10 30.09
CA ALA A 12 8.48 34.39 28.72
C ALA A 12 7.35 33.96 27.75
N ARG A 13 6.93 34.87 26.89
CA ARG A 13 5.74 34.77 26.01
C ARG A 13 6.08 33.95 24.75
N PRO A 14 5.45 32.78 24.49
CA PRO A 14 5.69 31.98 23.28
C PRO A 14 4.69 32.27 22.15
N ILE A 15 4.27 33.52 21.95
CA ILE A 15 3.11 33.83 21.07
C ILE A 15 3.52 34.36 19.68
N MET A 16 4.78 34.77 19.47
CA MET A 16 5.21 35.35 18.19
C MET A 16 5.86 34.34 17.21
N ILE A 17 5.35 33.11 17.11
CA ILE A 17 5.78 32.14 16.07
C ILE A 17 4.58 31.47 15.35
N LEU A 18 3.36 31.62 15.86
CA LEU A 18 2.22 30.86 15.33
C LEU A 18 1.38 31.57 14.24
N VAL A 19 1.62 32.87 13.97
CA VAL A 19 0.73 33.66 13.08
C VAL A 19 1.33 33.98 11.70
N MET A 20 2.65 33.85 11.50
CA MET A 20 3.26 34.13 10.18
C MET A 20 3.12 32.96 9.16
N THR A 21 2.60 31.81 9.58
CA THR A 21 2.36 30.65 8.69
C THR A 21 0.93 30.58 8.14
N VAL A 22 -0.01 31.36 8.69
CA VAL A 22 -1.44 31.35 8.28
C VAL A 22 -1.80 32.47 7.30
N GLN A 23 -0.94 33.47 7.07
CA GLN A 23 -1.24 34.65 6.23
C GLN A 23 -0.56 34.68 4.85
N ASN A 24 -0.16 33.55 4.27
CA ASN A 24 0.31 33.51 2.86
C ASN A 24 -0.67 32.74 1.94
N SER A 25 -1.97 33.03 2.02
CA SER A 25 -2.97 32.49 1.09
C SER A 25 -3.12 33.27 -0.23
N ASP A 26 -2.44 34.42 -0.41
CA ASP A 26 -2.62 35.31 -1.58
C ASP A 26 -1.36 35.51 -2.44
N LYS A 27 -0.34 34.67 -2.30
CA LYS A 27 0.82 34.69 -3.20
C LYS A 27 0.76 33.47 -4.08
N THR A 28 0.67 33.70 -5.39
CA THR A 28 0.91 32.70 -6.42
C THR A 28 2.01 31.74 -5.97
N LEU A 29 1.63 30.47 -5.77
CA LEU A 29 2.50 29.43 -5.20
C LEU A 29 3.93 29.57 -5.72
N SER A 30 4.89 29.68 -4.81
CA SER A 30 6.31 29.88 -5.12
C SER A 30 6.79 28.81 -6.11
N ARG A 31 7.75 29.14 -6.99
CA ARG A 31 8.28 28.20 -8.00
C ARG A 31 8.65 26.83 -7.40
N LYS A 32 9.14 26.80 -6.15
CA LYS A 32 9.45 25.57 -5.41
C LYS A 32 8.20 24.78 -5.00
N GLN A 33 7.14 25.46 -4.55
CA GLN A 33 5.86 24.82 -4.20
C GLN A 33 5.19 24.20 -5.44
N ARG A 34 5.20 24.91 -6.57
CA ARG A 34 4.70 24.37 -7.85
C ARG A 34 5.50 23.17 -8.33
N LEU A 35 6.82 23.16 -8.13
CA LEU A 35 7.68 22.03 -8.47
C LEU A 35 7.41 20.82 -7.57
N GLN A 36 7.30 21.02 -6.25
CA GLN A 36 6.97 19.95 -5.30
C GLN A 36 5.56 19.38 -5.54
N GLU A 37 4.58 20.23 -5.86
CA GLU A 37 3.23 19.77 -6.17
C GLU A 37 3.20 18.95 -7.47
N LYS A 38 3.98 19.33 -8.48
CA LYS A 38 4.16 18.52 -9.71
C LYS A 38 4.82 17.17 -9.41
N GLN A 39 5.87 17.14 -8.60
CA GLN A 39 6.54 15.89 -8.19
C GLN A 39 5.61 14.98 -7.38
N ARG A 40 4.86 15.56 -6.43
CA ARG A 40 3.86 14.83 -5.63
C ARG A 40 2.75 14.24 -6.52
N ARG A 41 2.25 15.00 -7.50
CA ARG A 41 1.21 14.51 -8.43
C ARG A 41 1.73 13.38 -9.32
N GLN A 42 2.98 13.47 -9.79
CA GLN A 42 3.59 12.39 -10.58
C GLN A 42 3.78 11.11 -9.76
N LEU A 43 4.28 11.23 -8.53
CA LEU A 43 4.47 10.07 -7.65
C LEU A 43 3.13 9.42 -7.26
N ALA A 44 2.09 10.23 -7.00
CA ALA A 44 0.78 9.72 -6.62
C ALA A 44 0.12 8.85 -7.71
N VAL A 45 0.31 9.17 -9.00
CA VAL A 45 -0.25 8.34 -10.09
C VAL A 45 0.45 6.97 -10.13
N VAL A 46 1.77 6.94 -10.02
CA VAL A 46 2.56 5.69 -9.99
C VAL A 46 2.14 4.83 -8.79
N ASP A 47 2.07 5.42 -7.59
CA ASP A 47 1.63 4.71 -6.39
C ASP A 47 0.21 4.12 -6.53
N THR A 48 -0.69 4.83 -7.22
CA THR A 48 -2.04 4.31 -7.47
C THR A 48 -2.06 3.17 -8.47
N VAL A 49 -1.22 3.21 -9.51
CA VAL A 49 -1.08 2.12 -10.49
C VAL A 49 -0.46 0.91 -9.81
N ASP A 50 0.63 1.07 -9.06
CA ASP A 50 1.28 -0.03 -8.33
C ASP A 50 0.30 -0.72 -7.37
N LYS A 51 -0.51 0.06 -6.64
CA LYS A 51 -1.55 -0.50 -5.77
C LYS A 51 -2.65 -1.21 -6.53
N ALA A 52 -3.02 -0.71 -7.72
CA ALA A 52 -4.00 -1.37 -8.57
C ALA A 52 -3.43 -2.69 -9.12
N GLU A 53 -2.18 -2.71 -9.57
CA GLU A 53 -1.51 -3.91 -10.05
C GLU A 53 -1.41 -4.99 -8.98
N VAL A 54 -1.07 -4.63 -7.73
CA VAL A 54 -1.04 -5.59 -6.62
C VAL A 54 -2.43 -6.22 -6.41
N LYS A 55 -3.50 -5.43 -6.52
CA LYS A 55 -4.88 -5.95 -6.42
C LYS A 55 -5.23 -6.86 -7.59
N VAL A 56 -4.81 -6.50 -8.81
CA VAL A 56 -5.03 -7.33 -10.01
C VAL A 56 -4.31 -8.66 -9.86
N ARG A 57 -3.02 -8.68 -9.48
CA ARG A 57 -2.28 -9.93 -9.26
C ARG A 57 -2.95 -10.81 -8.20
N LYS A 58 -3.43 -10.21 -7.11
CA LYS A 58 -4.17 -10.95 -6.08
C LYS A 58 -5.49 -11.54 -6.62
N ALA A 59 -6.27 -10.74 -7.34
CA ALA A 59 -7.52 -11.20 -7.93
C ALA A 59 -7.29 -12.28 -9.00
N GLU A 60 -6.21 -12.19 -9.77
CA GLU A 60 -5.81 -13.21 -10.73
C GLU A 60 -5.42 -14.52 -10.04
N ALA A 61 -4.70 -14.46 -8.92
CA ALA A 61 -4.36 -15.64 -8.12
C ALA A 61 -5.60 -16.30 -7.52
N GLU A 62 -6.52 -15.51 -6.95
CA GLU A 62 -7.80 -16.01 -6.43
C GLU A 62 -8.65 -16.63 -7.54
N LEU A 63 -8.68 -16.03 -8.73
CA LEU A 63 -9.35 -16.59 -9.90
C LEU A 63 -8.71 -17.91 -10.33
N ALA A 64 -7.38 -18.02 -10.33
CA ALA A 64 -6.67 -19.24 -10.68
C ALA A 64 -7.05 -20.42 -9.76
N VAL A 65 -7.20 -20.15 -8.46
CA VAL A 65 -7.69 -21.14 -7.48
C VAL A 65 -9.13 -21.52 -7.77
N ALA A 66 -10.02 -20.54 -7.96
CA ALA A 66 -11.43 -20.79 -8.26
C ALA A 66 -11.63 -21.60 -9.55
N VAL A 67 -10.84 -21.34 -10.59
CA VAL A 67 -10.86 -22.14 -11.84
C VAL A 67 -10.37 -23.56 -11.57
N THR A 68 -9.35 -23.75 -10.74
CA THR A 68 -8.86 -25.08 -10.36
C THR A 68 -9.92 -25.87 -9.58
N GLU A 69 -10.66 -25.22 -8.69
CA GLU A 69 -11.81 -25.81 -7.98
C GLU A 69 -12.95 -26.16 -8.94
N ALA A 70 -13.25 -25.27 -9.90
CA ALA A 70 -14.25 -25.54 -10.91
C ALA A 70 -13.88 -26.76 -11.76
N VAL A 71 -12.63 -26.87 -12.23
CA VAL A 71 -12.16 -28.06 -12.98
C VAL A 71 -12.31 -29.33 -12.15
N GLN A 72 -12.02 -29.29 -10.85
CA GLN A 72 -12.24 -30.44 -9.96
C GLN A 72 -13.73 -30.76 -9.77
N MET A 73 -14.60 -29.76 -9.73
CA MET A 73 -16.05 -29.93 -9.58
C MET A 73 -16.70 -30.50 -10.86
N PHE A 74 -16.27 -30.03 -12.03
CA PHE A 74 -16.78 -30.47 -13.33
C PHE A 74 -16.08 -31.73 -13.85
N GLY A 75 -14.89 -32.07 -13.34
CA GLY A 75 -14.16 -33.31 -13.58
C GLY A 75 -13.10 -33.23 -14.68
N ASP A 76 -13.25 -32.34 -15.66
CA ASP A 76 -12.27 -32.14 -16.73
C ASP A 76 -12.21 -30.68 -17.23
N GLU A 77 -11.15 -30.34 -17.94
CA GLU A 77 -10.89 -28.99 -18.45
C GLU A 77 -11.95 -28.53 -19.48
N GLN A 78 -12.46 -29.43 -20.31
CA GLN A 78 -13.41 -29.11 -21.38
C GLN A 78 -14.80 -28.82 -20.81
N SER A 79 -15.26 -29.64 -19.87
CA SER A 79 -16.50 -29.45 -19.12
C SER A 79 -16.46 -28.13 -18.33
N ALA A 80 -15.33 -27.79 -17.71
CA ALA A 80 -15.14 -26.49 -17.06
C ALA A 80 -15.10 -25.33 -18.06
N SER A 81 -14.54 -25.53 -19.25
CA SER A 81 -14.51 -24.52 -20.34
C SER A 81 -15.92 -24.11 -20.74
N GLU A 82 -16.79 -25.10 -20.91
CA GLU A 82 -18.18 -24.89 -21.27
C GLU A 82 -18.98 -24.29 -20.11
N ALA A 83 -18.76 -24.75 -18.89
CA ALA A 83 -19.48 -24.27 -17.71
C ALA A 83 -19.11 -22.83 -17.31
N LEU A 84 -17.84 -22.43 -17.47
CA LEU A 84 -17.35 -21.10 -17.16
C LEU A 84 -17.47 -20.11 -18.33
N ASP A 85 -17.89 -20.58 -19.52
CA ASP A 85 -17.88 -19.81 -20.77
C ASP A 85 -16.51 -19.17 -21.05
N MET A 86 -15.45 -19.97 -20.85
CA MET A 86 -14.06 -19.58 -21.05
C MET A 86 -13.42 -20.43 -22.11
N SER A 87 -12.36 -19.94 -22.75
CA SER A 87 -11.56 -20.78 -23.64
C SER A 87 -10.76 -21.81 -22.85
N ALA A 88 -10.54 -22.99 -23.43
CA ALA A 88 -9.69 -24.02 -22.84
C ALA A 88 -8.24 -23.55 -22.64
N GLU A 89 -7.78 -22.57 -23.44
CA GLU A 89 -6.47 -21.92 -23.25
C GLU A 89 -6.45 -21.06 -21.98
N ALA A 90 -7.53 -20.32 -21.71
CA ALA A 90 -7.65 -19.52 -20.49
C ALA A 90 -7.63 -20.43 -19.25
N ILE A 91 -8.38 -21.53 -19.27
CA ILE A 91 -8.37 -22.51 -18.18
C ILE A 91 -6.95 -23.05 -17.95
N ARG A 92 -6.27 -23.52 -19.00
CA ARG A 92 -4.89 -24.03 -18.86
C ARG A 92 -3.91 -22.99 -18.34
N ARG A 93 -4.09 -21.71 -18.69
CA ARG A 93 -3.29 -20.62 -18.15
C ARG A 93 -3.52 -20.44 -16.65
N PHE A 94 -4.78 -20.45 -16.20
CA PHE A 94 -5.11 -20.33 -14.78
C PHE A 94 -4.64 -21.55 -13.98
N LEU A 95 -4.75 -22.76 -14.51
CA LEU A 95 -4.21 -23.97 -13.86
C LEU A 95 -2.69 -23.90 -13.67
N ARG A 96 -1.96 -23.42 -14.68
CA ARG A 96 -0.51 -23.21 -14.55
C ARG A 96 -0.19 -22.12 -13.52
N MET A 97 -0.91 -21.01 -13.54
CA MET A 97 -0.73 -19.92 -12.58
C MET A 97 -0.98 -20.38 -11.13
N ALA A 98 -1.98 -21.21 -10.89
CA ALA A 98 -2.24 -21.80 -9.56
C ALA A 98 -1.09 -22.72 -9.10
N GLN A 99 -0.49 -23.48 -10.02
CA GLN A 99 0.68 -24.32 -9.72
C GLN A 99 1.92 -23.47 -9.40
N ASP A 100 2.15 -22.41 -10.19
CA ASP A 100 3.27 -21.49 -9.99
C ASP A 100 3.15 -20.74 -8.65
N GLU A 101 1.93 -20.31 -8.28
CA GLU A 101 1.67 -19.64 -6.99
C GLU A 101 1.91 -20.61 -5.82
N ALA A 102 1.42 -21.86 -5.91
CA ALA A 102 1.68 -22.89 -4.91
C ALA A 102 3.17 -23.15 -4.71
N ALA A 103 3.96 -23.17 -5.80
CA ALA A 103 5.40 -23.31 -5.76
C ALA A 103 6.11 -22.06 -5.18
N GLY A 104 5.61 -20.85 -5.48
CA GLY A 104 6.14 -19.59 -4.98
C GLY A 104 5.93 -19.37 -3.48
N THR A 105 4.81 -19.84 -2.92
CA THR A 105 4.57 -19.79 -1.46
C THR A 105 5.59 -20.57 -0.64
N GLY A 106 6.23 -21.59 -1.22
CA GLY A 106 7.33 -22.32 -0.58
C GLY A 106 8.58 -21.47 -0.35
N HIS A 107 8.76 -20.39 -1.11
CA HIS A 107 9.95 -19.54 -1.04
C HIS A 107 9.79 -18.31 -0.14
N VAL A 108 8.57 -17.85 0.11
CA VAL A 108 8.29 -16.68 0.98
C VAL A 108 8.41 -17.04 2.48
N ALA A 109 8.20 -18.31 2.84
CA ALA A 109 8.35 -18.77 4.22
C ALA A 109 9.81 -18.74 4.72
N GLU A 110 10.80 -18.85 3.84
CA GLU A 110 12.22 -18.86 4.20
C GLU A 110 12.80 -17.43 4.40
N ALA A 111 12.18 -16.41 3.80
CA ALA A 111 12.61 -15.01 3.98
C ALA A 111 12.13 -14.39 5.32
N ALA A 112 11.19 -15.02 6.02
CA ALA A 112 10.64 -14.55 7.29
C ALA A 112 11.39 -15.10 8.53
N GLU A 113 12.25 -16.11 8.38
CA GLU A 113 13.03 -16.70 9.49
C GLU A 113 14.44 -16.10 9.65
N VAL A 114 14.74 -14.97 8.99
CA VAL A 114 15.99 -14.22 9.20
C VAL A 114 15.68 -12.81 9.73
N ALA A 115 14.80 -12.73 10.73
CA ALA A 115 14.56 -11.49 11.46
C ALA A 115 14.07 -11.79 12.89
N GLU A 116 14.94 -12.37 13.72
CA GLU A 116 14.86 -12.10 15.16
C GLU A 116 16.24 -11.75 15.76
N PRO A 117 16.27 -10.81 16.71
CA PRO A 117 17.45 -10.03 17.07
C PRO A 117 18.33 -10.76 18.08
N ALA A 118 19.63 -10.81 17.79
CA ALA A 118 20.64 -11.16 18.78
C ALA A 118 20.74 -10.07 19.85
N ALA A 119 19.99 -10.22 20.94
CA ALA A 119 20.24 -9.57 22.21
C ALA A 119 19.86 -10.50 23.36
N THR A 120 20.84 -11.18 23.95
CA THR A 120 20.80 -11.57 25.37
C THR A 120 22.19 -11.92 25.91
N SER A 121 22.51 -11.21 27.01
CA SER A 121 23.50 -11.45 28.09
C SER A 121 24.99 -11.39 27.79
#